data_AF-A0A4R0J636-F1
#
_entry.id   AF-A0A4R0J636-F1
#
_cell.length_a   1.000
_cell.length_b   1.000
_cell.length_c   1.000
_cell.angle_alpha   90.00
_cell.angle_beta   90.00
_cell.angle_gamma   90.00
#
_symmetry.space_group_name_H-M   'P 1'
#
loop_
_entity.id
_entity.type
_entity.pdbx_description
1 polymer ?
#
loop_
_entity_poly.entity_id
_entity_poly.type
_entity_poly.pdbx_seq_one_letter_code
_entity_poly.pdbx_strand_id
1 'polypeptide(L)'
;MTAAPVSHRVTGPRLRSDLAWQLHQGAAIVYVIWFAVAVPLVIAGLLLEPRWVGWMVLAWFLVLIGFTVLLRVRDSRRRRAWAEAAGQLGWRISASGTDLLDRWPFPPFDVDPKAEVVDVTSGRHRGREFWTGRFRHKVRRRELGFDFLDLHVERPLPPLQVLPTALAPVAAAGYLPLPLQIDGLPARYGLFNGREDHAMAVLHPRAVEALADVPAFGFSCEGRRFVAILPAYRDTTTALAQLDAACDLLDLMPEQVWRAGEQWAATQS
;
A
#
# COMPACT_ATOMS: atom_id res chain seq x y z
N MET A 1 28.00 -19.97 23.53
CA MET A 1 27.85 -18.53 23.27
C MET A 1 26.53 -18.32 22.56
N THR A 2 25.51 -17.90 23.29
CA THR A 2 24.12 -17.76 22.85
C THR A 2 23.92 -16.33 22.34
N ALA A 3 23.77 -16.16 21.02
CA ALA A 3 23.42 -14.87 20.44
C ALA A 3 21.93 -14.61 20.67
N ALA A 4 21.61 -13.54 21.41
CA ALA A 4 20.24 -13.09 21.60
C ALA A 4 19.68 -12.51 20.27
N PRO A 5 18.42 -12.80 19.89
CA PRO A 5 17.81 -12.16 18.75
C PRO A 5 17.46 -10.71 19.09
N VAL A 6 18.04 -9.78 18.32
CA VAL A 6 17.73 -8.35 18.39
C VAL A 6 16.39 -8.14 17.69
N SER A 7 15.31 -8.07 18.46
CA SER A 7 13.97 -7.70 17.97
C SER A 7 13.94 -6.19 17.68
N HIS A 8 14.14 -5.83 16.41
CA HIS A 8 13.92 -4.45 15.95
C HIS A 8 12.41 -4.23 15.74
N ARG A 9 11.73 -3.80 16.81
CA ARG A 9 10.33 -3.37 16.74
C ARG A 9 10.25 -2.07 15.95
N VAL A 10 9.85 -2.15 14.68
CA VAL A 10 9.63 -0.97 13.82
C VAL A 10 8.29 -0.34 14.18
N THR A 11 8.31 0.56 15.16
CA THR A 11 7.14 1.38 15.50
C THR A 11 6.97 2.46 14.43
N GLY A 12 6.28 2.14 13.34
CA GLY A 12 5.96 3.09 12.29
C GLY A 12 4.95 4.15 12.76
N PRO A 13 5.04 5.41 12.29
CA PRO A 13 4.06 6.45 12.62
C PRO A 13 2.68 6.07 12.08
N ARG A 14 1.65 6.19 12.94
CA ARG A 14 0.22 6.01 12.64
C ARG A 14 -0.31 7.20 11.82
N LEU A 15 0.21 7.37 10.61
CA LEU A 15 -0.36 8.29 9.64
C LEU A 15 -1.54 7.61 8.96
N ARG A 16 -2.70 8.28 8.95
CA ARG A 16 -3.87 7.89 8.14
C ARG A 16 -3.39 7.62 6.71
N SER A 17 -3.75 6.49 6.12
CA SER A 17 -3.40 6.07 4.75
C SER A 17 -3.64 7.16 3.70
N ASP A 18 -4.78 7.85 3.79
CA ASP A 18 -5.12 8.99 2.93
C ASP A 18 -4.12 10.14 3.06
N LEU A 19 -3.66 10.43 4.28
CA LEU A 19 -2.63 11.43 4.54
C LEU A 19 -1.26 10.91 4.09
N ALA A 20 -0.91 9.65 4.32
CA ALA A 20 0.34 9.08 3.86
C ALA A 20 0.45 9.17 2.32
N TRP A 21 -0.65 8.94 1.61
CA TRP A 21 -0.74 9.09 0.16
C TRP A 21 -0.69 10.56 -0.29
N GLN A 22 -1.47 11.45 0.33
CA GLN A 22 -1.46 12.88 0.00
C GLN A 22 -0.14 13.58 0.35
N LEU A 23 0.54 13.15 1.42
CA LEU A 23 1.89 13.58 1.77
C LEU A 23 2.89 13.07 0.72
N HIS A 24 2.69 11.85 0.20
CA HIS A 24 3.50 11.29 -0.89
C HIS A 24 3.31 12.03 -2.22
N GLN A 25 2.09 12.52 -2.50
CA GLN A 25 1.79 13.36 -3.66
C GLN A 25 2.14 14.84 -3.48
N GLY A 26 2.68 15.25 -2.32
CA GLY A 26 3.17 16.60 -2.06
C GLY A 26 2.09 17.70 -1.93
N ALA A 27 0.87 17.49 -2.42
CA ALA A 27 -0.17 18.52 -2.49
C ALA A 27 -0.61 19.03 -1.11
N ALA A 28 -0.89 18.13 -0.15
CA ALA A 28 -1.36 18.54 1.18
C ALA A 28 -0.25 19.26 1.99
N ILE A 29 1.01 18.83 1.84
CA ILE A 29 2.16 19.48 2.47
C ILE A 29 2.30 20.89 1.92
N VAL A 30 2.24 21.05 0.59
CA VAL A 30 2.36 22.36 -0.06
C VAL A 30 1.28 23.32 0.42
N TYR A 31 0.01 22.89 0.55
CA TYR A 31 -1.07 23.77 1.04
C TYR A 31 -0.94 24.15 2.51
N VAL A 32 -0.61 23.21 3.40
CA VAL A 32 -0.40 23.50 4.83
C VAL A 32 0.79 24.43 5.02
N ILE A 33 1.86 24.18 4.27
CA ILE A 33 3.04 25.03 4.23
C ILE A 33 2.70 26.43 3.69
N TRP A 34 1.87 26.52 2.65
CA TRP A 34 1.41 27.80 2.10
C TRP A 34 0.60 28.59 3.12
N PHE A 35 -0.34 27.94 3.82
CA PHE A 35 -1.25 28.61 4.76
C PHE A 35 -0.54 29.03 6.06
N ALA A 36 0.32 28.16 6.60
CA ALA A 36 1.10 28.45 7.80
C ALA A 36 2.11 29.59 7.61
N VAL A 37 2.40 29.97 6.37
CA VAL A 37 3.42 30.99 6.03
C VAL A 37 2.81 32.24 5.39
N ALA A 38 1.76 32.13 4.59
CA ALA A 38 1.04 33.29 4.05
C ALA A 38 0.47 34.17 5.18
N VAL A 39 -0.03 33.56 6.26
CA VAL A 39 -0.56 34.29 7.42
C VAL A 39 0.55 35.10 8.13
N PRO A 40 1.70 34.51 8.52
CA PRO A 40 2.83 35.27 9.05
C PRO A 40 3.42 36.31 8.10
N LEU A 41 3.48 36.05 6.79
CA LEU A 41 3.99 37.01 5.80
C LEU A 41 3.07 38.24 5.67
N VAL A 42 1.75 38.05 5.76
CA VAL A 42 0.79 39.16 5.82
C VAL A 42 0.97 39.93 7.13
N ILE A 43 1.13 39.25 8.26
CA ILE A 43 1.38 39.88 9.56
C ILE A 43 2.72 40.65 9.56
N ALA A 44 3.78 40.08 8.99
CA ALA A 44 5.10 40.68 8.89
C ALA A 44 5.10 41.84 7.88
N GLY A 45 4.41 41.73 6.75
CA GLY A 45 4.26 42.82 5.77
C GLY A 45 3.46 44.02 6.30
N LEU A 46 2.61 43.80 7.32
CA LEU A 46 1.94 44.88 8.05
C LEU A 46 2.83 45.55 9.10
N LEU A 47 3.93 44.91 9.53
CA LEU A 47 4.79 45.36 10.65
C LEU A 47 6.22 45.76 10.24
N LEU A 48 6.74 45.27 9.12
CA LEU A 48 8.12 45.49 8.65
C LEU A 48 8.17 46.42 7.43
N GLU A 49 9.25 47.19 7.33
CA GLU A 49 9.50 48.05 6.18
C GLU A 49 9.54 47.25 4.85
N PRO A 50 9.06 47.81 3.73
CA PRO A 50 8.87 47.11 2.45
C PRO A 50 10.10 46.36 1.92
N ARG A 51 11.31 46.82 2.29
CA ARG A 51 12.60 46.24 1.84
C ARG A 51 12.89 44.84 2.37
N TRP A 52 12.36 44.45 3.54
CA TRP A 52 12.63 43.14 4.14
C TRP A 52 11.69 42.05 3.64
N VAL A 53 10.47 42.43 3.23
CA VAL A 53 9.46 41.50 2.72
C VAL A 53 9.97 40.75 1.48
N GLY A 54 10.66 41.44 0.57
CA GLY A 54 11.23 40.82 -0.63
C GLY A 54 12.26 39.73 -0.33
N TRP A 55 13.17 39.97 0.61
CA TRP A 55 14.18 38.98 1.01
C TRP A 55 13.57 37.77 1.73
N MET A 56 12.54 37.98 2.55
CA MET A 56 11.81 36.87 3.20
C MET A 56 11.07 36.00 2.18
N VAL A 57 10.41 36.62 1.19
CA VAL A 57 9.74 35.90 0.10
C VAL A 57 10.75 35.11 -0.74
N LEU A 58 11.91 35.69 -1.06
CA LEU A 58 12.97 35.00 -1.79
C LEU A 58 13.54 33.80 -1.01
N ALA A 59 13.92 34.00 0.25
CA ALA A 59 14.44 32.93 1.11
C ALA A 59 13.43 31.78 1.24
N TRP A 60 12.14 32.11 1.34
CA TRP A 60 11.08 31.11 1.37
C TRP A 60 10.93 30.33 0.06
N PHE A 61 10.97 31.01 -1.09
CA PHE A 61 10.91 30.36 -2.39
C PHE A 61 12.08 29.37 -2.57
N LEU A 62 13.27 29.73 -2.08
CA LEU A 62 14.43 28.84 -2.05
C LEU A 62 14.20 27.61 -1.16
N VAL A 63 13.59 27.78 0.02
CA VAL A 63 13.21 26.64 0.89
C VAL A 63 12.21 25.72 0.19
N LEU A 64 11.20 26.28 -0.49
CA LEU A 64 10.20 25.50 -1.23
C LEU A 64 10.85 24.71 -2.37
N ILE A 65 11.69 25.36 -3.19
CA ILE A 65 12.45 24.68 -4.25
C ILE A 65 13.32 23.57 -3.66
N GLY A 66 14.08 23.87 -2.61
CA GLY A 66 14.95 22.90 -1.93
C GLY A 66 14.16 21.68 -1.43
N PHE A 67 13.00 21.92 -0.83
CA PHE A 67 12.10 20.86 -0.35
C PHE A 67 11.54 20.02 -1.50
N THR A 68 11.05 20.63 -2.58
CA THR A 68 10.54 19.92 -3.77
C THR A 68 11.64 19.08 -4.43
N VAL A 69 12.85 19.62 -4.57
CA VAL A 69 14.01 18.90 -5.10
C VAL A 69 14.37 17.72 -4.19
N LEU A 70 14.38 17.91 -2.87
CA LEU A 70 14.68 16.84 -1.92
C LEU A 70 13.69 15.67 -2.02
N LEU A 71 12.38 15.95 -2.13
CA LEU A 71 11.36 14.92 -2.33
C LEU A 71 11.56 14.18 -3.67
N ARG A 72 11.83 14.91 -4.75
CA ARG A 72 12.06 14.33 -6.08
C ARG A 72 13.31 13.44 -6.11
N VAL A 73 14.38 13.86 -5.46
CA VAL A 73 15.62 13.07 -5.34
C VAL A 73 15.38 11.81 -4.52
N ARG A 74 14.61 11.91 -3.42
CA ARG A 74 14.24 10.74 -2.62
C ARG A 74 13.40 9.74 -3.41
N ASP A 75 12.40 10.20 -4.14
CA ASP A 75 11.57 9.32 -4.98
C ASP A 75 12.41 8.66 -6.09
N SER A 76 13.28 9.43 -6.76
CA SER A 76 14.17 8.89 -7.78
C SER A 76 15.16 7.86 -7.21
N ARG A 77 15.72 8.10 -6.02
CA ARG A 77 16.60 7.13 -5.34
C ARG A 77 15.85 5.84 -5.00
N ARG A 78 14.61 5.93 -4.53
CA ARG A 78 13.78 4.75 -4.24
C ARG A 78 13.48 3.94 -5.49
N ARG A 79 13.06 4.61 -6.57
CA ARG A 79 12.82 3.96 -7.87
C ARG A 79 14.08 3.25 -8.39
N ARG A 80 15.25 3.89 -8.27
CA ARG A 80 16.53 3.28 -8.65
C ARG A 80 16.88 2.07 -7.78
N ALA A 81 16.72 2.17 -6.47
CA ALA A 81 16.98 1.05 -5.56
C ALA A 81 16.04 -0.14 -5.82
N TRP A 82 14.77 0.12 -6.14
CA TRP A 82 13.84 -0.92 -6.55
C TRP A 82 14.23 -1.53 -7.91
N ALA A 83 14.58 -0.71 -8.89
CA ALA A 83 15.01 -1.17 -10.21
C ALA A 83 16.29 -2.02 -10.15
N GLU A 84 17.24 -1.65 -9.28
CA GLU A 84 18.45 -2.42 -9.04
C GLU A 84 18.13 -3.77 -8.40
N ALA A 85 17.31 -3.81 -7.34
CA ALA A 85 16.88 -5.06 -6.71
C ALA A 85 16.11 -5.96 -7.68
N ALA A 86 15.18 -5.40 -8.45
CA ALA A 86 14.44 -6.12 -9.48
C ALA A 86 15.40 -6.70 -10.54
N GLY A 87 16.40 -5.92 -10.98
CA GLY A 87 17.43 -6.39 -11.92
C GLY A 87 18.27 -7.53 -11.35
N GLN A 88 18.70 -7.44 -10.09
CA GLN A 88 19.45 -8.50 -9.40
C GLN A 88 18.64 -9.80 -9.26
N LEU A 89 17.32 -9.69 -9.08
CA LEU A 89 16.39 -10.81 -8.96
C LEU A 89 15.86 -11.32 -10.31
N GLY A 90 16.30 -10.74 -11.43
CA GLY A 90 15.86 -11.12 -12.78
C GLY A 90 14.41 -10.75 -13.09
N TRP A 91 13.83 -9.81 -12.34
CA TRP A 91 12.47 -9.31 -12.55
C TRP A 91 12.42 -8.25 -13.65
N ARG A 92 11.27 -8.10 -14.28
CA ARG A 92 11.03 -7.19 -15.40
C ARG A 92 10.20 -6.01 -14.94
N ILE A 93 10.60 -4.80 -15.35
CA ILE A 93 9.87 -3.57 -15.04
C ILE A 93 9.22 -3.07 -16.33
N SER A 94 7.92 -2.79 -16.26
CA SER A 94 7.11 -2.16 -17.30
C SER A 94 6.52 -0.85 -16.79
N ALA A 95 6.42 0.15 -17.67
CA ALA A 95 5.88 1.46 -17.31
C ALA A 95 4.35 1.44 -17.09
N SER A 96 3.65 0.50 -17.74
CA SER A 96 2.19 0.37 -17.70
C SER A 96 1.79 -1.10 -17.67
N GLY A 97 0.67 -1.38 -17.00
CA GLY A 97 0.01 -2.68 -17.01
C GLY A 97 -1.50 -2.49 -17.14
N THR A 98 -1.97 -1.94 -18.25
CA THR A 98 -3.40 -1.84 -18.57
C THR A 98 -4.11 -3.17 -18.41
N ASP A 99 -3.43 -4.25 -18.83
CA ASP A 99 -3.93 -5.62 -18.77
C ASP A 99 -4.06 -6.15 -17.33
N LEU A 100 -3.52 -5.45 -16.33
CA LEU A 100 -3.70 -5.81 -14.91
C LEU A 100 -5.06 -5.38 -14.36
N LEU A 101 -5.71 -4.38 -14.96
CA LEU A 101 -7.03 -3.92 -14.51
C LEU A 101 -8.13 -4.95 -14.81
N ASP A 102 -8.13 -5.50 -16.03
CA ASP A 102 -9.07 -6.55 -16.47
C ASP A 102 -8.94 -7.86 -15.66
N ARG A 103 -7.86 -7.93 -14.89
CA ARG A 103 -7.38 -9.08 -14.16
C ARG A 103 -7.92 -9.10 -12.72
N TRP A 104 -8.56 -8.04 -12.22
CA TRP A 104 -9.07 -7.97 -10.84
C TRP A 104 -10.59 -7.71 -10.83
N PRO A 105 -11.42 -8.73 -10.52
CA PRO A 105 -12.89 -8.61 -10.56
C PRO A 105 -13.50 -8.00 -9.28
N PHE A 106 -12.70 -7.33 -8.44
CA PHE A 106 -13.17 -6.85 -7.14
C PHE A 106 -12.82 -5.38 -6.90
N PRO A 107 -13.63 -4.65 -6.10
CA PRO A 107 -13.37 -3.26 -5.77
C PRO A 107 -12.02 -3.04 -5.08
N PRO A 108 -11.32 -1.94 -5.42
CA PRO A 108 -11.74 -0.83 -6.28
C PRO A 108 -11.40 -1.01 -7.79
N PHE A 109 -10.95 -2.19 -8.21
CA PHE A 109 -10.36 -2.40 -9.52
C PHE A 109 -11.39 -2.52 -10.66
N ASP A 110 -12.59 -3.03 -10.37
CA ASP A 110 -13.68 -3.27 -11.31
C ASP A 110 -14.61 -2.05 -11.52
N VAL A 111 -14.58 -1.06 -10.62
CA VAL A 111 -15.59 0.01 -10.56
C VAL A 111 -15.16 1.33 -11.23
N ASP A 112 -13.86 1.62 -11.35
CA ASP A 112 -13.39 2.94 -11.80
C ASP A 112 -12.77 2.93 -13.21
N PRO A 113 -13.45 3.47 -14.24
CA PRO A 113 -12.90 3.55 -15.60
C PRO A 113 -11.72 4.52 -15.74
N LYS A 114 -11.37 5.27 -14.68
CA LYS A 114 -10.19 6.15 -14.62
C LYS A 114 -9.09 5.57 -13.73
N ALA A 115 -9.18 4.30 -13.36
CA ALA A 115 -8.10 3.62 -12.68
C ALA A 115 -6.85 3.50 -13.58
N GLU A 116 -5.68 3.70 -13.00
CA GLU A 116 -4.39 3.58 -13.66
C GLU A 116 -3.46 2.68 -12.83
N VAL A 117 -2.76 1.79 -13.52
CA VAL A 117 -1.72 0.93 -12.95
C VAL A 117 -0.37 1.31 -13.55
N VAL A 118 0.54 1.78 -12.70
CA VAL A 118 1.85 2.32 -13.10
C VAL A 118 2.99 1.66 -12.34
N ASP A 119 4.21 1.84 -12.87
CA ASP A 119 5.46 1.36 -12.24
C ASP A 119 5.40 -0.17 -11.98
N VAL A 120 4.92 -0.94 -12.96
CA VAL A 120 4.68 -2.38 -12.82
C VAL A 120 5.98 -3.16 -12.85
N THR A 121 6.17 -4.05 -11.89
CA THR A 121 7.26 -5.03 -11.85
C THR A 121 6.65 -6.42 -11.87
N SER A 122 7.14 -7.30 -12.74
CA SER A 122 6.72 -8.70 -12.82
C SER A 122 7.91 -9.63 -12.69
N GLY A 123 7.69 -10.80 -12.12
CA GLY A 123 8.77 -11.74 -11.89
C GLY A 123 8.29 -13.02 -11.24
N ARG A 124 9.26 -13.78 -10.71
CA ARG A 124 9.01 -14.98 -9.94
C ARG A 124 9.68 -14.85 -8.58
N HIS A 125 8.94 -15.14 -7.51
CA HIS A 125 9.42 -15.10 -6.13
C HIS A 125 8.98 -16.37 -5.41
N ARG A 126 9.91 -17.09 -4.78
CA ARG A 126 9.64 -18.40 -4.12
C ARG A 126 8.83 -19.37 -4.98
N GLY A 127 9.10 -19.40 -6.30
CA GLY A 127 8.40 -20.27 -7.23
C GLY A 127 7.05 -19.76 -7.74
N ARG A 128 6.55 -18.60 -7.27
CA ARG A 128 5.27 -18.00 -7.69
C ARG A 128 5.48 -16.84 -8.64
N GLU A 129 4.69 -16.78 -9.70
CA GLU A 129 4.62 -15.59 -10.54
C GLU A 129 3.94 -14.46 -9.79
N PHE A 130 4.46 -13.24 -9.96
CA PHE A 130 3.88 -12.08 -9.33
C PHE A 130 3.94 -10.83 -10.20
N TRP A 131 3.04 -9.91 -9.89
CA TRP A 131 3.03 -8.54 -10.39
C TRP A 131 2.90 -7.60 -9.21
N THR A 132 3.69 -6.54 -9.19
CA THR A 132 3.52 -5.46 -8.23
C THR A 132 3.56 -4.14 -8.95
N GLY A 133 2.91 -3.14 -8.39
CA GLY A 133 2.92 -1.80 -8.95
C GLY A 133 2.07 -0.89 -8.10
N ARG A 134 1.67 0.20 -8.71
CA ARG A 134 0.90 1.24 -8.05
C ARG A 134 -0.44 1.41 -8.72
N PHE A 135 -1.49 1.26 -7.94
CA PHE A 135 -2.85 1.58 -8.36
C PHE A 135 -3.18 3.03 -7.98
N ARG A 136 -3.77 3.76 -8.93
CA ARG A 136 -4.25 5.11 -8.73
C ARG A 136 -5.63 5.26 -9.32
N HIS A 137 -6.51 5.97 -8.63
CA HIS A 137 -7.82 6.29 -9.16
C HIS A 137 -8.34 7.61 -8.60
N LYS A 138 -9.27 8.24 -9.34
CA LYS A 138 -9.77 9.58 -9.03
C LYS A 138 -11.21 9.51 -8.55
N VAL A 139 -11.38 9.52 -7.23
CA VAL A 139 -12.71 9.62 -6.61
C VAL A 139 -13.05 11.09 -6.35
N ARG A 140 -13.99 11.62 -7.16
CA ARG A 140 -14.41 13.04 -7.12
C ARG A 140 -13.23 14.00 -7.33
N ARG A 141 -12.82 14.74 -6.29
CA ARG A 141 -11.68 15.68 -6.28
C ARG A 141 -10.44 15.09 -5.57
N ARG A 142 -10.47 13.84 -5.14
CA ARG A 142 -9.37 13.19 -4.42
C ARG A 142 -8.75 12.12 -5.31
N GLU A 143 -7.43 12.14 -5.37
CA GLU A 143 -6.64 11.05 -5.94
C GLU A 143 -6.33 10.09 -4.80
N LEU A 144 -6.86 8.87 -4.92
CA LEU A 144 -6.60 7.77 -4.01
C LEU A 144 -5.68 6.79 -4.71
N GLY A 145 -4.86 6.09 -3.93
CA GLY A 145 -4.00 5.07 -4.49
C GLY A 145 -3.35 4.26 -3.40
N PHE A 146 -2.86 3.12 -3.82
CA PHE A 146 -2.19 2.13 -2.99
C PHE A 146 -1.23 1.35 -3.88
N ASP A 147 -0.27 0.71 -3.25
CA ASP A 147 0.60 -0.22 -3.98
C ASP A 147 0.02 -1.63 -3.82
N PHE A 148 0.17 -2.47 -4.83
CA PHE A 148 -0.38 -3.82 -4.84
C PHE A 148 0.71 -4.84 -5.11
N LEU A 149 0.46 -6.07 -4.67
CA LEU A 149 1.21 -7.26 -5.04
C LEU A 149 0.22 -8.37 -5.37
N ASP A 150 0.09 -8.71 -6.65
CA ASP A 150 -0.69 -9.82 -7.19
C ASP A 150 0.21 -11.06 -7.30
N LEU A 151 -0.10 -12.08 -6.53
CA LEU A 151 0.54 -13.40 -6.53
C LEU A 151 -0.37 -14.40 -7.26
N HIS A 152 0.22 -15.12 -8.21
CA HIS A 152 -0.44 -16.27 -8.81
C HIS A 152 -0.52 -17.43 -7.81
N VAL A 153 -1.68 -18.07 -7.77
CA VAL A 153 -1.95 -19.20 -6.89
C VAL A 153 -2.43 -20.40 -7.71
N GLU A 154 -1.83 -21.56 -7.50
CA GLU A 154 -2.13 -22.77 -8.28
C GLU A 154 -3.54 -23.31 -7.98
N ARG A 155 -3.90 -23.31 -6.70
CA ARG A 155 -5.23 -23.71 -6.21
C ARG A 155 -6.13 -22.48 -6.07
N PRO A 156 -7.41 -22.58 -6.43
CA PRO A 156 -8.33 -21.46 -6.25
C PRO A 156 -8.58 -21.17 -4.77
N LEU A 157 -8.70 -19.88 -4.44
CA LEU A 157 -9.07 -19.33 -3.13
C LEU A 157 -10.53 -18.85 -3.17
N PRO A 158 -11.25 -18.95 -2.05
CA PRO A 158 -12.59 -18.39 -1.96
C PRO A 158 -12.51 -16.85 -1.95
N PRO A 159 -13.57 -16.14 -2.36
CA PRO A 159 -13.63 -14.70 -2.24
C PRO A 159 -13.47 -14.29 -0.78
N LEU A 160 -12.42 -13.53 -0.48
CA LEU A 160 -12.10 -13.04 0.86
C LEU A 160 -11.27 -11.76 0.75
N GLN A 161 -11.73 -10.68 1.38
CA GLN A 161 -11.03 -9.40 1.44
C GLN A 161 -10.93 -8.92 2.88
N VAL A 162 -9.70 -8.85 3.39
CA VAL A 162 -9.39 -8.43 4.75
C VAL A 162 -8.38 -7.29 4.72
N LEU A 163 -8.74 -6.14 5.29
CA LEU A 163 -7.92 -4.94 5.22
C LEU A 163 -7.75 -4.28 6.59
N PRO A 164 -6.59 -3.67 6.86
CA PRO A 164 -6.46 -2.71 7.96
C PRO A 164 -7.53 -1.62 7.83
N THR A 165 -8.07 -1.14 8.95
CA THR A 165 -9.08 -0.05 8.97
C THR A 165 -8.58 1.21 8.26
N ALA A 166 -7.26 1.45 8.26
CA ALA A 166 -6.67 2.54 7.49
C ALA A 166 -6.91 2.39 5.98
N LEU A 167 -6.91 1.18 5.44
CA LEU A 167 -7.14 0.92 4.02
C LEU A 167 -8.63 0.74 3.67
N ALA A 168 -9.54 0.89 4.63
CA ALA A 168 -10.99 0.81 4.40
C ALA A 168 -11.51 1.72 3.26
N PRO A 169 -11.04 2.97 3.09
CA PRO A 169 -11.50 3.83 1.99
C PRO A 169 -11.17 3.29 0.60
N VAL A 170 -10.14 2.45 0.49
CA VAL A 170 -9.72 1.80 -0.76
C VAL A 170 -10.72 0.70 -1.15
N ALA A 171 -11.29 0.02 -0.17
CA ALA A 171 -12.25 -1.07 -0.35
C ALA A 171 -13.68 -0.61 -0.64
N ALA A 172 -13.94 0.70 -0.48
CA ALA A 172 -15.29 1.23 -0.31
C ALA A 172 -16.06 1.33 -1.63
N ALA A 173 -16.46 0.18 -2.17
CA ALA A 173 -17.60 0.02 -3.06
C ALA A 173 -18.86 -0.42 -2.29
N GLY A 174 -19.12 0.19 -1.12
CA GLY A 174 -20.42 0.09 -0.45
C GLY A 174 -20.58 -0.98 0.65
N TYR A 175 -19.55 -1.77 0.97
CA TYR A 175 -19.63 -2.74 2.06
C TYR A 175 -19.29 -2.12 3.43
N LEU A 176 -20.14 -2.35 4.43
CA LEU A 176 -19.83 -2.06 5.83
C LEU A 176 -18.88 -3.14 6.35
N PRO A 177 -17.65 -2.80 6.76
CA PRO A 177 -16.71 -3.82 7.20
C PRO A 177 -17.17 -4.48 8.50
N LEU A 178 -17.06 -5.80 8.56
CA LEU A 178 -17.20 -6.54 9.81
C LEU A 178 -15.85 -6.45 10.57
N PRO A 179 -15.80 -5.86 11.78
CA PRO A 179 -14.57 -5.70 12.52
C PRO A 179 -14.04 -7.06 12.99
N LEU A 180 -12.77 -7.34 12.73
CA LEU A 180 -12.11 -8.56 13.18
C LEU A 180 -11.31 -8.28 14.46
N GLN A 181 -11.47 -9.12 15.48
CA GLN A 181 -10.66 -9.07 16.70
C GLN A 181 -9.50 -10.06 16.55
N ILE A 182 -8.33 -9.53 16.21
CA ILE A 182 -7.12 -10.31 15.99
C ILE A 182 -6.03 -9.78 16.91
N ASP A 183 -5.71 -10.55 17.94
CA ASP A 183 -4.62 -10.24 18.85
C ASP A 183 -3.28 -10.37 18.12
N GLY A 184 -2.31 -9.50 18.45
CA GLY A 184 -0.94 -9.56 17.91
C GLY A 184 -0.68 -8.71 16.66
N LEU A 185 -1.71 -8.25 15.95
CA LEU A 185 -1.53 -7.36 14.80
C LEU A 185 -1.37 -5.88 15.20
N PRO A 186 -0.51 -5.11 14.48
CA PRO A 186 -0.26 -3.70 14.80
C PRO A 186 -1.41 -2.76 14.44
N ALA A 187 -2.37 -3.22 13.64
CA ALA A 187 -3.53 -2.46 13.18
C ALA A 187 -4.84 -3.22 13.45
N ARG A 188 -5.96 -2.49 13.50
CA ARG A 188 -7.29 -3.09 13.48
C ARG A 188 -7.62 -3.52 12.06
N TYR A 189 -8.13 -4.74 11.91
CA TYR A 189 -8.53 -5.30 10.62
C TYR A 189 -10.05 -5.39 10.52
N GLY A 190 -10.55 -5.32 9.29
CA GLY A 190 -11.95 -5.55 8.96
C GLY A 190 -12.08 -6.47 7.76
N LEU A 191 -13.15 -7.26 7.77
CA LEU A 191 -13.58 -8.09 6.66
C LEU A 191 -14.54 -7.28 5.79
N PHE A 192 -14.21 -7.16 4.50
CA PHE A 192 -14.98 -6.38 3.52
C PHE A 192 -15.74 -7.27 2.52
N ASN A 193 -15.22 -8.46 2.24
CA ASN A 193 -15.87 -9.46 1.40
C ASN A 193 -15.48 -10.87 1.88
N GLY A 194 -16.36 -11.85 1.72
CA GLY A 194 -16.13 -13.23 2.12
C GLY A 194 -16.74 -13.59 3.47
N ARG A 195 -16.39 -14.78 3.97
CA ARG A 195 -16.94 -15.34 5.21
C ARG A 195 -16.01 -15.09 6.41
N GLU A 196 -16.60 -14.76 7.55
CA GLU A 196 -15.86 -14.50 8.80
C GLU A 196 -15.06 -15.72 9.28
N ASP A 197 -15.63 -16.92 9.18
CA ASP A 197 -14.96 -18.16 9.57
C ASP A 197 -13.71 -18.43 8.72
N HIS A 198 -13.76 -18.10 7.42
CA HIS A 198 -12.57 -18.16 6.57
C HIS A 198 -11.54 -17.09 6.97
N ALA A 199 -11.98 -15.85 7.22
CA ALA A 199 -11.08 -14.77 7.64
C ALA A 199 -10.31 -15.14 8.92
N MET A 200 -11.00 -15.67 9.92
CA MET A 200 -10.40 -16.11 11.18
C MET A 200 -9.51 -17.35 11.02
N ALA A 201 -9.85 -18.26 10.09
CA ALA A 201 -8.99 -19.39 9.76
C ALA A 201 -7.66 -18.95 9.11
N VAL A 202 -7.71 -18.01 8.16
CA VAL A 202 -6.51 -17.45 7.52
C VAL A 202 -5.65 -16.71 8.53
N LEU A 203 -6.28 -15.93 9.42
CA LEU A 203 -5.60 -15.09 10.42
C LEU A 203 -5.38 -15.85 11.74
N HIS A 204 -4.99 -17.12 11.63
CA HIS A 204 -4.57 -17.94 12.77
C HIS A 204 -3.23 -17.41 13.38
N PRO A 205 -2.83 -17.85 14.59
CA PRO A 205 -1.67 -17.30 15.30
C PRO A 205 -0.36 -17.24 14.50
N ARG A 206 -0.01 -18.29 13.74
CA ARG A 206 1.24 -18.30 12.94
C ARG A 206 1.24 -17.29 11.79
N ALA A 207 0.07 -17.03 11.21
CA ALA A 207 -0.10 -16.03 10.16
C ALA A 207 -0.02 -14.63 10.75
N VAL A 208 -0.61 -14.44 11.94
CA VAL A 208 -0.47 -13.19 12.69
C VAL A 208 0.98 -12.89 13.01
N GLU A 209 1.76 -13.89 13.45
CA GLU A 209 3.20 -13.73 13.69
C GLU A 209 3.94 -13.27 12.43
N ALA A 210 3.70 -13.92 11.28
CA ALA A 210 4.31 -13.53 10.01
C ALA A 210 3.93 -12.09 9.58
N LEU A 211 2.70 -11.66 9.88
CA LEU A 211 2.22 -10.30 9.57
C LEU A 211 2.65 -9.24 10.60
N ALA A 212 2.98 -9.63 11.82
CA ALA A 212 3.33 -8.71 12.91
C ALA A 212 4.70 -8.04 12.70
N ASP A 213 5.59 -8.69 11.95
CA ASP A 213 6.96 -8.22 11.69
C ASP A 213 7.07 -7.23 10.53
N VAL A 214 5.97 -7.00 9.79
CA VAL A 214 5.94 -6.10 8.64
C VAL A 214 4.92 -4.97 8.82
N PRO A 215 5.07 -3.84 8.09
CA PRO A 215 4.04 -2.81 8.10
C PRO A 215 2.69 -3.38 7.64
N ALA A 216 1.64 -3.03 8.38
CA ALA A 216 0.29 -3.54 8.15
C ALA A 216 -0.15 -3.36 6.69
N PHE A 217 -0.52 -4.46 6.06
CA PHE A 217 -1.13 -4.51 4.74
C PHE A 217 -2.39 -5.36 4.81
N GLY A 218 -3.27 -5.19 3.82
CA GLY A 218 -4.46 -6.01 3.66
C GLY A 218 -4.33 -6.96 2.48
N PHE A 219 -5.25 -7.89 2.32
CA PHE A 219 -5.26 -8.79 1.17
C PHE A 219 -6.67 -9.03 0.65
N SER A 220 -6.74 -9.36 -0.63
CA SER A 220 -7.93 -9.84 -1.31
C SER A 220 -7.55 -11.13 -2.04
N CYS A 221 -8.38 -12.15 -1.97
CA CYS A 221 -8.19 -13.36 -2.75
C CYS A 221 -9.50 -13.79 -3.38
N GLU A 222 -9.39 -14.29 -4.60
CA GLU A 222 -10.51 -14.75 -5.42
C GLU A 222 -9.98 -15.61 -6.57
N GLY A 223 -10.46 -16.85 -6.67
CA GLY A 223 -9.97 -17.80 -7.65
C GLY A 223 -8.46 -18.00 -7.52
N ARG A 224 -7.73 -17.98 -8.63
CA ARG A 224 -6.27 -18.28 -8.64
C ARG A 224 -5.39 -17.09 -8.29
N ARG A 225 -5.90 -16.17 -7.46
CA ARG A 225 -5.25 -14.89 -7.19
C ARG A 225 -5.27 -14.51 -5.74
N PHE A 226 -4.15 -13.94 -5.34
CA PHE A 226 -3.97 -13.33 -4.04
C PHE A 226 -3.33 -11.96 -4.26
N VAL A 227 -4.04 -10.91 -3.88
CA VAL A 227 -3.60 -9.52 -4.04
C VAL A 227 -3.40 -8.91 -2.66
N ALA A 228 -2.15 -8.65 -2.30
CA ALA A 228 -1.84 -7.81 -1.14
C ALA A 228 -2.01 -6.33 -1.51
N ILE A 229 -2.70 -5.60 -0.63
CA ILE A 229 -3.04 -4.17 -0.76
C ILE A 229 -2.25 -3.42 0.31
N LEU A 230 -1.32 -2.60 -0.15
CA LEU A 230 -0.26 -2.03 0.68
C LEU A 230 -0.40 -0.51 0.80
N PRO A 231 -0.19 0.07 1.99
CA PRO A 231 -0.16 1.52 2.16
C PRO A 231 1.15 2.07 1.61
N ALA A 232 1.23 2.32 0.30
CA ALA A 232 2.32 2.94 -0.45
C ALA A 232 3.76 2.60 0.01
N TYR A 233 4.51 1.87 -0.82
CA TYR A 233 5.90 1.48 -0.61
C TYR A 233 6.76 2.63 -0.13
N ARG A 234 7.34 2.43 1.06
CA ARG A 234 8.26 3.39 1.67
C ARG A 234 9.70 3.16 1.21
N ASP A 235 10.08 1.93 0.90
CA ASP A 235 11.43 1.52 0.49
C ASP A 235 11.47 0.06 0.01
N THR A 236 12.55 -0.32 -0.69
CA THR A 236 12.77 -1.67 -1.25
C THR A 236 12.78 -2.77 -0.19
N THR A 237 13.41 -2.55 0.96
CA THR A 237 13.52 -3.56 2.02
C THR A 237 12.15 -3.89 2.58
N THR A 238 11.33 -2.87 2.85
CA THR A 238 9.94 -3.05 3.28
C THR A 238 9.12 -3.79 2.22
N ALA A 239 9.28 -3.45 0.94
CA ALA A 239 8.54 -4.12 -0.14
C ALA A 239 8.87 -5.61 -0.25
N LEU A 240 10.15 -5.98 -0.14
CA LEU A 240 10.59 -7.37 -0.13
C LEU A 240 10.07 -8.12 1.09
N ALA A 241 10.14 -7.53 2.28
CA ALA A 241 9.61 -8.15 3.50
C ALA A 241 8.09 -8.38 3.42
N GLN A 242 7.34 -7.45 2.82
CA GLN A 242 5.90 -7.62 2.59
C GLN A 242 5.59 -8.68 1.53
N LEU A 243 6.42 -8.81 0.50
CA LEU A 243 6.35 -9.90 -0.48
C LEU A 243 6.60 -11.26 0.16
N ASP A 244 7.59 -11.36 1.05
CA ASP A 244 7.84 -12.57 1.84
C ASP A 244 6.67 -12.90 2.76
N ALA A 245 6.16 -11.91 3.51
CA ALA A 245 5.01 -12.10 4.40
C ALA A 245 3.73 -12.51 3.64
N ALA A 246 3.51 -11.98 2.43
CA ALA A 246 2.41 -12.39 1.56
C ALA A 246 2.57 -13.85 1.08
N CYS A 247 3.79 -14.27 0.76
CA CYS A 247 4.09 -15.67 0.44
C CYS A 247 3.90 -16.59 1.64
N ASP A 248 4.36 -16.17 2.83
CA ASP A 248 4.19 -16.93 4.06
C ASP A 248 2.71 -17.09 4.43
N LEU A 249 1.89 -16.05 4.21
CA LEU A 249 0.45 -16.14 4.43
C LEU A 249 -0.20 -17.18 3.51
N LEU A 250 0.24 -17.27 2.24
CA LEU A 250 -0.21 -18.32 1.32
C LEU A 250 0.28 -19.71 1.73
N ASP A 251 1.53 -19.83 2.20
CA ASP A 251 2.11 -21.11 2.65
C ASP A 251 1.46 -21.61 3.95
N LEU A 252 0.98 -20.70 4.79
CA LEU A 252 0.28 -20.99 6.04
C LEU A 252 -1.24 -21.14 5.86
N MET A 253 -1.76 -20.96 4.64
CA MET A 253 -3.18 -21.03 4.34
C MET A 253 -3.76 -22.40 4.73
N PRO A 254 -4.76 -22.47 5.63
CA PRO A 254 -5.31 -23.75 6.08
C PRO A 254 -6.00 -24.53 4.96
N GLU A 255 -5.92 -25.87 5.00
CA GLU A 255 -6.51 -26.75 3.98
C GLU A 255 -8.02 -26.55 3.78
N GLN A 256 -8.75 -26.20 4.84
CA GLN A 256 -10.18 -25.89 4.74
C GLN A 256 -10.48 -24.67 3.86
N VAL A 257 -9.59 -23.67 3.82
CA VAL A 257 -9.75 -22.47 2.98
C VAL A 257 -9.52 -22.84 1.51
N TRP A 258 -8.52 -23.67 1.22
CA TRP A 258 -8.29 -24.19 -0.13
C TRP A 258 -9.49 -24.98 -0.66
N ARG A 259 -10.03 -25.90 0.14
CA ARG A 259 -11.23 -26.67 -0.24
C ARG A 259 -12.43 -25.77 -0.50
N ALA A 260 -12.61 -24.72 0.31
CA ALA A 260 -13.69 -23.76 0.09
C ALA A 260 -13.51 -22.99 -1.23
N GLY A 261 -12.27 -22.67 -1.60
CA GLY A 261 -11.96 -22.05 -2.89
C GLY A 261 -12.22 -22.97 -4.08
N GLU A 262 -11.88 -24.26 -3.96
CA GLU A 262 -12.18 -25.28 -4.97
C GLU A 262 -13.69 -25.47 -5.16
N GLN A 263 -14.45 -25.52 -4.06
CA GLN A 263 -15.91 -25.59 -4.09
C GLN A 263 -16.52 -24.35 -4.73
N TRP A 264 -16.05 -23.15 -4.35
CA TRP A 264 -16.50 -21.91 -4.96
C TRP A 264 -16.23 -21.89 -6.46
N ALA A 265 -15.01 -22.24 -6.90
CA ALA A 265 -14.65 -22.28 -8.31
C ALA A 265 -15.53 -23.25 -9.12
N ALA A 266 -15.88 -24.40 -8.55
CA ALA A 266 -16.78 -25.37 -9.17
C ALA A 266 -18.23 -24.87 -9.31
N THR A 267 -18.65 -23.87 -8.52
CA THR A 267 -19.98 -23.25 -8.65
C THR A 267 -20.03 -22.08 -9.63
N GLN A 268 -18.87 -21.58 -10.07
CA GLN A 268 -18.76 -20.45 -11.01
C GLN A 268 -18.55 -20.91 -12.47
N SER A 269 -18.28 -22.20 -12.69
CA SER A 269 -18.16 -22.86 -13.99
C SER A 269 -19.50 -23.40 -14.49
#